data_AF-N1MQA7-F1
#
_entry.id   AF-N1MQA7-F1
#
_cell.length_a   1.000
_cell.length_b   1.000
_cell.length_c   1.000
_cell.angle_alpha   90.00
_cell.angle_beta   90.00
_cell.angle_gamma   90.00
#
_symmetry.space_group_name_H-M   'P 1'
#
loop_
_entity.id
_entity.type
_entity.pdbx_description
1 polymer ?
#
loop_
_entity_poly.entity_id
_entity_poly.type
_entity_poly.pdbx_seq_one_letter_code
_entity_poly.pdbx_strand_id
1 'polypeptide(L)' 'MRQILRAGTYELIARADIATATIISEYVDVAHAFYDKRESGFVNGLLDAVAKDARGS' A
#
# COMPACT_ATOMS: atom_id res chain seq x y z
N MET A 1 11.21 0.03 3.28
CA MET A 1 10.07 0.87 3.66
C MET A 1 9.78 1.94 2.62
N ARG A 2 10.64 2.94 2.43
CA ARG A 2 10.43 4.03 1.44
C ARG A 2 10.02 3.56 0.03
N GLN A 3 10.60 2.47 -0.47
CA GLN A 3 10.30 1.99 -1.82
C GLN A 3 8.93 1.29 -1.91
N ILE A 4 8.54 0.52 -0.89
CA ILE A 4 7.20 -0.08 -0.77
C ILE A 4 6.14 1.02 -0.82
N LEU A 5 6.32 2.07 -0.01
CA LEU A 5 5.36 3.18 0.05
C LEU A 5 5.29 3.95 -1.26
N ARG A 6 6.43 4.23 -1.91
CA ARG A 6 6.45 4.91 -3.21
C ARG A 6 5.73 4.13 -4.30
N ALA A 7 6.01 2.83 -4.39
CA ALA A 7 5.43 1.98 -5.41
C ALA A 7 3.93 1.77 -5.17
N GLY A 8 3.52 1.47 -3.93
CA GLY A 8 2.11 1.38 -3.56
C GLY A 8 1.33 2.67 -3.77
N THR A 9 1.87 3.82 -3.36
CA THR A 9 1.24 5.13 -3.63
C THR A 9 1.14 5.42 -5.13
N TYR A 10 2.16 5.10 -5.92
CA TYR A 10 2.10 5.29 -7.37
C TYR A 10 0.97 4.47 -8.01
N GLU A 11 0.83 3.20 -7.67
CA GLU A 11 -0.26 2.36 -8.20
C GLU A 11 -1.63 2.86 -7.75
N LEU A 12 -1.76 3.29 -6.49
CA LEU A 12 -3.00 3.92 -6.02
C LEU A 12 -3.38 5.16 -6.84
N ILE A 13 -2.43 5.97 -7.25
CA ILE A 13 -2.70 7.20 -8.03
C ILE A 13 -2.92 6.90 -9.52
N ALA A 14 -2.11 6.01 -10.11
CA ALA A 14 -2.01 5.88 -11.57
C ALA A 14 -2.72 4.66 -12.15
N ARG A 15 -3.07 3.64 -11.35
CA ARG A 15 -3.61 2.35 -11.80
C ARG A 15 -5.04 2.11 -11.35
N ALA A 16 -5.97 2.93 -11.85
CA ALA A 16 -7.40 2.78 -11.58
C ALA A 16 -8.00 1.45 -12.08
N ASP A 17 -7.28 0.75 -12.96
CA ASP A 17 -7.60 -0.59 -13.46
C ASP A 17 -7.31 -1.72 -12.46
N ILE A 18 -6.58 -1.44 -11.37
CA ILE A 18 -6.24 -2.42 -10.33
C ILE A 18 -7.02 -2.07 -9.06
N ALA A 19 -7.65 -3.07 -8.44
CA ALA A 19 -8.42 -2.89 -7.21
C ALA A 19 -7.52 -2.41 -6.06
N THR A 20 -8.01 -1.45 -5.27
CA THR A 20 -7.31 -0.89 -4.10
C THR A 20 -6.85 -1.98 -3.13
N ALA A 21 -7.72 -2.95 -2.83
CA ALA A 21 -7.41 -4.05 -1.92
C ALA A 21 -6.22 -4.89 -2.42
N THR A 22 -6.14 -5.16 -3.72
CA THR A 22 -5.03 -5.91 -4.34
C THR A 22 -3.71 -5.17 -4.17
N ILE A 23 -3.68 -3.86 -4.46
CA ILE A 23 -2.46 -3.06 -4.29
C ILE A 23 -2.00 -3.12 -2.83
N ILE A 24 -2.89 -2.85 -1.87
CA ILE A 24 -2.54 -2.82 -0.44
C ILE A 24 -2.05 -4.21 0.02
N SER A 25 -2.74 -5.29 -0.32
CA SER A 25 -2.33 -6.64 0.12
C SER A 25 -0.94 -7.03 -0.40
N GLU A 26 -0.66 -6.79 -1.68
CA GLU A 26 0.65 -7.16 -2.26
C GLU A 26 1.81 -6.41 -1.58
N TYR A 27 1.63 -5.12 -1.28
CA TYR A 27 2.66 -4.35 -0.60
C TYR A 27 2.78 -4.67 0.91
N VAL A 28 1.70 -5.11 1.55
CA VAL A 28 1.74 -5.65 2.92
C VAL A 28 2.47 -6.99 2.96
N ASP A 29 2.27 -7.86 1.98
CA ASP A 29 2.98 -9.15 1.88
C ASP A 29 4.47 -8.95 1.62
N VAL A 30 4.84 -7.99 0.76
CA VAL A 30 6.25 -7.57 0.62
C VAL A 30 6.77 -7.04 1.95
N ALA A 31 5.99 -6.25 2.71
CA ALA A 31 6.44 -5.78 4.01
C ALA A 31 6.66 -6.93 5.01
N HIS A 32 5.78 -7.94 5.02
CA HIS A 32 5.92 -9.15 5.82
C HIS A 32 7.17 -9.96 5.49
N ALA A 33 7.62 -9.95 4.23
CA ALA A 33 8.82 -10.67 3.81
C ALA A 33 10.14 -10.01 4.26
N PHE A 34 10.15 -8.70 4.53
CA PHE A 34 11.38 -7.93 4.77
C PHE A 34 11.41 -7.14 6.09
N TYR A 35 10.30 -7.08 6.83
CA TYR A 35 10.18 -6.28 8.04
C TYR A 35 9.35 -6.99 9.12
N ASP A 36 9.42 -6.47 10.34
CA ASP A 36 8.64 -7.00 11.45
C ASP A 36 7.14 -6.65 11.31
N LYS A 37 6.34 -7.26 12.20
CA LYS A 37 4.88 -7.11 12.22
C LYS A 37 4.43 -5.65 12.36
N ARG A 38 5.17 -4.82 13.11
CA ARG A 38 4.82 -3.41 13.33
C ARG A 38 4.88 -2.62 12.01
N GLU A 39 5.94 -2.83 11.26
CA GLU A 39 6.21 -2.18 9.98
C GLU A 39 5.20 -2.59 8.91
N SER A 40 4.79 -3.86 8.90
CA SER A 40 3.77 -4.36 7.98
C SER A 40 2.40 -3.72 8.26
N GLY A 41 2.05 -3.59 9.55
CA GLY A 41 0.84 -2.85 9.96
C GLY A 41 0.90 -1.37 9.61
N PHE A 42 2.08 -0.75 9.68
CA PHE A 42 2.29 0.63 9.25
C PHE A 42 2.08 0.80 7.73
N VAL A 43 2.57 -0.13 6.90
CA VAL A 43 2.32 -0.11 5.44
C VAL A 43 0.83 -0.20 5.13
N ASN A 44 0.11 -1.13 5.78
CA ASN A 44 -1.33 -1.28 5.61
C ASN A 44 -2.07 0.04 5.91
N GLY A 45 -1.83 0.61 7.10
CA GLY A 45 -2.51 1.84 7.52
C GLY A 45 -2.17 3.05 6.67
N LEU A 46 -0.91 3.20 6.24
CA LEU A 46 -0.50 4.33 5.41
C LEU A 46 -1.08 4.24 4.00
N LEU A 47 -1.03 3.06 3.37
CA LEU A 47 -1.58 2.88 2.02
C LEU A 47 -3.11 2.97 2.01
N ASP A 48 -3.79 2.54 3.07
CA ASP A 48 -5.24 2.74 3.25
C ASP A 48 -5.59 4.24 3.31
N ALA A 49 -4.84 5.05 4.07
CA ALA A 49 -5.04 6.50 4.12
C ALA A 49 -4.80 7.15 2.74
N VAL A 50 -3.75 6.76 2.03
CA VAL A 50 -3.47 7.24 0.68
C VAL A 50 -4.58 6.84 -0.30
N ALA A 51 -5.12 5.63 -0.18
CA ALA A 51 -6.20 5.16 -1.05
C ALA A 51 -7.48 5.98 -0.87
N LYS A 52 -7.83 6.34 0.37
CA LYS A 52 -8.96 7.22 0.67
C LYS A 52 -8.79 8.59 0.00
N ASP A 53 -7.60 9.18 0.10
CA ASP A 53 -7.32 10.47 -0.51
C ASP A 53 -7.27 10.42 -2.05
N ALA A 54 -6.66 9.37 -2.63
CA ALA A 54 -6.42 9.27 -4.07
C ALA A 54 -7.63 8.72 -4.86
N ARG A 55 -8.47 7.89 -4.22
CA ARG A 55 -9.55 7.13 -4.89
C ARG A 55 -10.94 7.32 -4.27
N GLY A 56 -11.05 7.94 -3.09
CA GLY A 56 -12.33 8.17 -2.42
C GLY A 56 -13.00 6.93 -1.84
N SER A 57 -12.24 5.83 -1.68
CA SER A 57 -12.69 4.53 -1.15
C SER A 57 -12.21 4.30 0.27
#